data_AF-A0A3C0J3C7-F1
#
_entry.id   AF-A0A3C0J3C7-F1
#
_cell.length_a   1.000
_cell.length_b   1.000
_cell.length_c   1.000
_cell.angle_alpha   90.00
_cell.angle_beta   90.00
_cell.angle_gamma   90.00
#
_symmetry.space_group_name_H-M   'P 1'
#
loop_
_entity.id
_entity.type
_entity.pdbx_description
1 polymer ?
#
loop_
_entity_poly.entity_id
_entity_poly.type
_entity_poly.pdbx_seq_one_letter_code
_entity_poly.pdbx_strand_id
1 'polypeptide(L)' 'PYDPAKAKEYLAKAGYPSGLSVEMNCQNGKYPMDKEIAQILAQQLSQVGIKVTLMPLEFG' A
#
# COMPACT_ATOMS: atom_id res chain seq x y z
N PRO A 1 6.81 4.24 -16.88
CA PRO A 1 5.50 3.59 -17.15
C PRO A 1 5.03 2.80 -15.93
N TYR A 2 3.77 2.94 -15.53
CA TYR A 2 3.16 2.13 -14.47
C TYR A 2 2.93 0.72 -15.01
N ASP A 3 3.65 -0.27 -14.47
CA ASP A 3 3.71 -1.63 -15.03
C ASP A 3 3.40 -2.68 -13.95
N PRO A 4 2.11 -2.84 -13.60
CA PRO A 4 1.69 -3.70 -12.49
C PRO A 4 1.99 -5.19 -12.72
N ALA A 5 2.15 -5.62 -13.98
CA ALA A 5 2.55 -6.98 -14.32
C ALA A 5 4.00 -7.28 -13.89
N LYS A 6 4.93 -6.35 -14.13
CA LYS A 6 6.31 -6.47 -13.67
C LYS A 6 6.40 -6.44 -12.14
N ALA A 7 5.61 -5.60 -11.47
CA ALA A 7 5.57 -5.56 -10.01
C ALA A 7 5.18 -6.92 -9.41
N LYS A 8 4.15 -7.59 -9.97
CA LYS A 8 3.77 -8.96 -9.59
C LYS A 8 4.88 -9.97 -9.83
N GLU A 9 5.59 -9.88 -10.95
CA GLU A 9 6.71 -10.77 -11.26
C GLU A 9 7.86 -10.61 -10.24
N TYR A 10 8.18 -9.38 -9.84
CA TYR A 10 9.19 -9.13 -8.81
C TYR A 10 8.75 -9.61 -7.43
N LEU A 11 7.47 -9.44 -7.07
CA LEU A 11 6.92 -9.98 -5.82
C LEU A 11 7.00 -11.51 -5.79
N ALA A 12 6.67 -12.18 -6.90
CA ALA A 12 6.81 -13.63 -7.02
C ALA A 12 8.28 -14.07 -6.91
N LYS A 13 9.21 -13.36 -7.57
CA LYS A 13 10.66 -13.60 -7.46
C LYS A 13 11.19 -13.38 -6.04
N ALA A 14 10.61 -12.45 -5.29
CA ALA A 14 10.94 -12.19 -3.90
C ALA A 14 10.36 -13.22 -2.91
N GLY A 15 9.62 -14.23 -3.39
CA GLY A 15 9.01 -15.25 -2.53
C GLY A 15 7.60 -14.90 -2.02
N TYR A 16 6.96 -13.89 -2.59
CA TYR A 16 5.58 -13.47 -2.28
C TYR A 16 4.61 -13.73 -3.45
N PRO A 17 4.47 -14.98 -3.94
CA PRO A 17 3.62 -15.29 -5.09
C PRO A 17 2.12 -15.09 -4.82
N SER A 18 1.70 -15.14 -3.55
CA SER A 18 0.31 -14.92 -3.12
C SER A 18 0.02 -13.46 -2.74
N GLY A 19 0.99 -12.56 -2.93
CA GLY A 19 0.91 -11.18 -2.48
C GLY A 19 1.51 -10.95 -1.09
N LEU A 20 1.48 -9.69 -0.66
CA LEU A 20 2.03 -9.23 0.61
C LEU A 20 0.97 -8.39 1.33
N SER A 21 0.75 -8.64 2.61
CA SER A 21 -0.03 -7.74 3.46
C SER A 21 0.94 -6.85 4.23
N VAL A 22 0.78 -5.54 4.13
CA VAL A 22 1.58 -4.55 4.88
C VAL A 22 0.67 -3.63 5.66
N GLU A 23 1.07 -3.31 6.87
CA GLU A 23 0.42 -2.26 7.66
C GLU A 23 1.15 -0.95 7.43
N MET A 24 0.44 0.05 6.90
CA MET A 24 0.97 1.38 6.68
C MET A 24 0.37 2.32 7.71
N ASN A 25 1.25 2.81 8.57
CA ASN A 25 0.93 3.84 9.54
C ASN A 25 0.72 5.17 8.81
N CYS A 26 -0.51 5.67 8.78
CA CYS A 26 -0.82 6.99 8.26
C CYS A 26 -1.18 7.92 9.42
N GLN A 27 -0.50 9.06 9.48
CA GLN A 27 -0.82 10.08 10.47
C GLN A 27 -2.10 10.79 10.03
N ASN A 28 -3.18 10.58 10.77
CA ASN A 28 -4.46 11.20 10.45
C ASN A 28 -4.48 12.62 11.05
N GLY A 29 -4.32 13.64 10.20
CA GLY A 29 -4.52 15.04 10.60
C GLY A 29 -3.26 15.90 10.76
N LYS A 30 -2.05 15.37 10.54
CA LYS A 30 -0.84 16.21 10.53
C LYS A 30 -0.67 17.00 9.24
N TYR A 31 -1.15 16.45 8.12
CA TYR A 31 -1.16 17.11 6.81
C TYR A 31 -2.53 16.91 6.13
N PRO A 32 -3.04 17.92 5.41
CA PRO A 32 -4.24 17.75 4.60
C PRO A 32 -4.00 16.70 3.52
N MET A 33 -5.01 15.87 3.26
CA MET A 33 -5.02 14.85 2.19
C MET A 33 -4.13 13.61 2.43
N ASP A 34 -3.44 13.49 3.57
CA ASP A 34 -2.59 12.32 3.89
C ASP A 34 -3.37 10.99 3.80
N LYS A 35 -4.60 10.99 4.35
CA LYS A 35 -5.50 9.84 4.32
C LYS A 35 -5.95 9.48 2.90
N GLU A 36 -6.13 10.48 2.05
CA GLU A 36 -6.62 10.32 0.68
C GLU A 36 -5.50 9.78 -0.22
N ILE A 37 -4.29 10.34 -0.10
CA ILE A 37 -3.07 9.84 -0.77
C ILE A 37 -2.78 8.41 -0.33
N ALA A 38 -2.87 8.13 0.98
CA ALA A 38 -2.68 6.79 1.51
C ALA A 38 -3.70 5.78 0.98
N GLN A 39 -4.97 6.16 0.85
CA GLN A 39 -5.98 5.31 0.22
C GLN A 39 -5.68 5.06 -1.26
N ILE A 40 -5.27 6.08 -2.00
CA ILE A 40 -4.92 5.94 -3.43
C ILE A 40 -3.72 5.00 -3.59
N LEU A 41 -2.69 5.15 -2.76
CA LEU A 41 -1.53 4.27 -2.75
C LEU A 41 -1.92 2.83 -2.38
N ALA A 42 -2.75 2.64 -1.36
CA ALA A 42 -3.27 1.35 -0.96
C ALA A 42 -4.06 0.67 -2.09
N GLN A 43 -4.88 1.42 -2.84
CA GLN A 43 -5.62 0.90 -3.99
C GLN A 43 -4.69 0.50 -5.13
N GLN A 44 -3.69 1.30 -5.46
CA GLN A 44 -2.71 0.97 -6.52
C GLN A 44 -1.88 -0.26 -6.13
N LEU A 45 -1.43 -0.33 -4.88
CA LEU A 45 -0.68 -1.48 -4.36
C LEU A 45 -1.53 -2.76 -4.34
N SER A 46 -2.83 -2.63 -4.04
CA SER A 46 -3.76 -3.78 -4.07
C SER A 46 -3.90 -4.38 -5.47
N GLN A 47 -3.84 -3.57 -6.55
CA GLN A 47 -3.87 -4.07 -7.93
C GLN A 47 -2.68 -4.97 -8.28
N VAL A 48 -1.53 -4.73 -7.63
CA VAL A 48 -0.32 -5.55 -7.79
C VAL A 48 -0.25 -6.71 -6.80
N GLY A 49 -1.28 -6.91 -5.96
CA GLY A 49 -1.33 -7.98 -4.96
C GLY A 49 -0.69 -7.60 -3.62
N ILE A 50 -0.43 -6.32 -3.38
CA ILE A 50 0.03 -5.82 -2.08
C ILE A 50 -1.17 -5.22 -1.33
N LYS A 51 -1.62 -5.91 -0.30
CA LYS A 51 -2.72 -5.46 0.54
C LYS A 51 -2.18 -4.50 1.60
N VAL A 52 -2.53 -3.23 1.49
CA VAL A 52 -2.13 -2.21 2.47
C VAL A 52 -3.27 -1.99 3.45
N THR A 53 -3.02 -2.26 4.73
CA THR A 53 -3.92 -1.92 5.82
C THR A 53 -3.48 -0.56 6.38
N LEU A 54 -4.31 0.46 6.20
CA LEU A 54 -4.04 1.79 6.73
C LEU A 54 -4.36 1.81 8.22
N MET A 55 -3.35 2.00 9.06
CA MET A 55 -3.52 2.24 10.49
C MET A 55 -3.46 3.74 10.75
N PRO A 56 -4.60 4.39 11.07
CA PRO A 56 -4.59 5.77 11.51
C PRO A 56 -3.91 5.83 12.89
N LEU A 57 -2.70 6.37 12.96
CA LEU A 57 -2.07 6.71 14.22
C LEU A 57 -2.73 7.98 14.75
N GLU A 58 -3.74 7.81 15.61
CA GLU A 58 -4.19 8.87 16.50
C GLU A 58 -3.14 9.02 17.61
N PHE A 59 -2.30 10.04 17.52
CA PHE A 59 -1.58 10.51 18.70
C PHE A 59 -2.62 11.10 19.64
N GLY A 60 -2.98 10.34 20.67
CA GLY A 60 -3.77 10.83 21.80
C GLY A 60 -3.04 11.87 22.63
#